data_AF-A0A1Y4L2Q5-F1
#
_entry.id   AF-A0A1Y4L2Q5-F1
#
_cell.length_a   1.000
_cell.length_b   1.000
_cell.length_c   1.000
_cell.angle_alpha   90.00
_cell.angle_beta   90.00
_cell.angle_gamma   90.00
#
_symmetry.space_group_name_H-M   'P 1'
#
loop_
_entity.id
_entity.type
_entity.pdbx_description
1 polymer ?
#
loop_
_entity_poly.entity_id
_entity_poly.type
_entity_poly.pdbx_seq_one_letter_code
_entity_poly.pdbx_strand_id
1 'polypeptide(L)'
;MKFEELRREHIVFSYQMSPAVGIRGERGGFSVTLYGNGNLRCCDYLFGEEMDTMHIFKLTKEETKAIYDCIESSKERLRKLPNELNNGSTGGDLNEFVFLDYAKVKAYNIRPKTAQMMKQKSFSYCRQYWKNMKCEDTILKTFREICQVLRRHKIKLTLKECRMRQDYRLKVTFQE
;
A
#
# COMPACT_ATOMS: atom_id res chain seq x y z
N MET A 1 -13.14 -9.75 11.81
CA MET A 1 -13.91 -8.56 12.23
C MET A 1 -14.99 -8.32 11.19
N LYS A 2 -16.19 -7.87 11.57
CA LYS A 2 -17.22 -7.42 10.62
C LYS A 2 -17.05 -5.92 10.33
N PHE A 3 -17.61 -5.44 9.22
CA PHE A 3 -17.50 -4.03 8.84
C PHE A 3 -18.13 -3.10 9.90
N GLU A 4 -19.24 -3.50 10.49
CA GLU A 4 -19.97 -2.73 11.51
C GLU A 4 -19.20 -2.60 12.84
N GLU A 5 -18.22 -3.47 13.06
CA GLU A 5 -17.36 -3.47 14.25
C GLU A 5 -16.14 -2.55 14.09
N LEU A 6 -15.92 -1.99 12.88
CA LEU A 6 -14.79 -1.12 12.60
C LEU A 6 -14.91 0.22 13.34
N ARG A 7 -13.84 0.59 14.03
CA ARG A 7 -13.72 1.82 14.82
C ARG A 7 -12.59 2.69 14.27
N ARG A 8 -12.40 3.88 14.85
CA ARG A 8 -11.40 4.86 14.40
C ARG A 8 -9.95 4.36 14.53
N GLU A 9 -9.71 3.44 15.45
CA GLU A 9 -8.41 2.84 15.75
C GLU A 9 -8.05 1.70 14.78
N HIS A 10 -9.04 1.09 14.13
CA HIS A 10 -8.81 -0.03 13.22
C HIS A 10 -8.28 0.49 11.88
N ILE A 11 -7.16 -0.07 11.43
CA ILE A 11 -6.64 0.15 10.08
C ILE A 11 -7.34 -0.82 9.14
N VAL A 12 -8.12 -0.30 8.20
CA VAL A 12 -8.72 -1.10 7.12
C VAL A 12 -7.65 -1.44 6.09
N PHE A 13 -6.90 -0.42 5.69
CA PHE A 13 -5.87 -0.54 4.69
C PHE A 13 -4.76 0.46 4.99
N SER A 14 -3.51 0.04 4.86
CA SER A 14 -2.38 0.97 4.83
C SER A 14 -1.41 0.56 3.74
N TYR A 15 -0.84 1.56 3.08
CA TYR A 15 0.27 1.38 2.15
C TYR A 15 1.31 2.46 2.39
N GLN A 16 2.57 2.06 2.43
CA GLN A 16 3.71 2.96 2.52
C GLN A 16 4.77 2.55 1.49
N MET A 17 5.35 3.56 0.85
CA MET A 17 6.51 3.42 -0.01
C MET A 17 7.61 4.30 0.54
N SER A 18 8.80 3.72 0.73
CA SER A 18 10.02 4.44 1.07
C SER A 18 11.18 3.97 0.19
N PRO A 19 11.97 4.87 -0.40
CA PRO A 19 13.18 4.48 -1.12
C PRO A 19 14.25 4.04 -0.11
N ALA A 20 15.07 3.04 -0.47
CA ALA A 20 16.18 2.59 0.38
C ALA A 20 17.37 3.57 0.39
N VAL A 21 17.49 4.39 -0.67
CA VAL A 21 18.55 5.39 -0.84
C VAL A 21 17.94 6.69 -1.37
N GLY A 22 18.50 7.82 -0.96
CA GLY A 22 18.00 9.14 -1.31
C GLY A 22 18.89 10.25 -0.75
N ILE A 23 18.58 11.48 -1.11
CA ILE A 23 19.27 12.68 -0.63
C ILE A 23 18.40 13.32 0.44
N ARG A 24 19.00 13.68 1.58
CA ARG A 24 18.28 14.33 2.68
C ARG A 24 17.57 15.60 2.19
N GLY A 25 16.31 15.76 2.56
CA GLY A 25 15.47 16.89 2.14
C GLY A 25 14.79 16.72 0.77
N GLU A 26 15.10 15.66 0.02
CA GLU A 26 14.32 15.29 -1.16
C GLU A 26 13.13 14.39 -0.79
N ARG A 27 12.31 14.01 -1.78
CA ARG A 27 11.14 13.16 -1.58
C ARG A 27 11.54 11.77 -1.03
N GLY A 28 11.17 11.50 0.21
CA GLY A 28 11.41 10.26 0.97
C GLY A 28 10.29 9.22 0.89
N GLY A 29 9.32 9.43 -0.02
CA GLY A 29 8.21 8.51 -0.22
C GLY A 29 6.90 9.04 0.37
N PHE A 30 5.94 8.15 0.60
CA PHE A 30 4.61 8.51 1.07
C PHE A 30 3.92 7.34 1.77
N SER A 31 2.86 7.64 2.51
CA SER A 31 1.96 6.65 3.11
C SER A 31 0.50 7.05 2.94
N VAL A 32 -0.36 6.04 2.86
CA VAL A 32 -1.82 6.17 2.83
C VAL A 32 -2.40 5.19 3.83
N THR A 33 -3.22 5.67 4.77
CA THR A 33 -3.86 4.84 5.80
C THR A 33 -5.35 5.15 5.86
N LEU A 34 -6.17 4.14 5.59
CA LEU A 34 -7.62 4.16 5.78
C LEU A 34 -7.99 3.54 7.12
N TYR A 35 -8.70 4.30 7.94
CA TYR A 35 -9.23 3.85 9.22
C TYR A 35 -10.68 3.39 9.11
N GLY A 36 -11.12 2.57 10.06
CA GLY A 36 -12.44 1.95 10.10
C GLY A 36 -13.62 2.93 10.12
N ASN A 37 -13.38 4.15 10.62
CA ASN A 37 -14.38 5.21 10.57
C ASN A 37 -14.43 5.96 9.22
N GLY A 38 -13.63 5.58 8.23
CA GLY A 38 -13.53 6.23 6.92
C GLY A 38 -12.56 7.42 6.85
N ASN A 39 -11.80 7.70 7.91
CA ASN A 39 -10.71 8.68 7.81
C ASN A 39 -9.60 8.10 6.93
N LEU A 40 -9.20 8.84 5.90
CA LEU A 40 -8.11 8.50 5.02
C LEU A 40 -6.99 9.52 5.22
N ARG A 41 -5.87 9.07 5.79
CA ARG A 41 -4.69 9.89 6.04
C ARG A 41 -3.65 9.61 4.95
N CYS A 42 -3.16 10.66 4.32
CA CYS A 42 -2.09 10.61 3.34
C CYS A 42 -0.94 11.47 3.84
N CYS A 43 0.25 10.90 3.93
CA CYS A 43 1.45 11.63 4.34
C CYS A 43 2.50 11.52 3.25
N ASP A 44 3.14 12.64 2.90
CA ASP A 44 4.37 12.68 2.13
C ASP A 44 5.53 12.91 3.09
N TYR A 45 6.67 12.28 2.80
CA TYR A 45 7.86 12.33 3.65
C TYR A 45 9.05 12.89 2.87
N LEU A 46 9.93 13.59 3.58
CA LEU A 46 11.28 13.86 3.13
C LEU A 46 12.18 12.68 3.47
N PHE A 47 13.21 12.46 2.66
CA PHE A 47 14.21 11.46 2.93
C PHE A 47 15.05 11.90 4.14
N GLY A 48 15.22 11.04 5.13
CA GLY A 48 15.93 11.39 6.37
C GLY A 48 15.06 11.85 7.54
N GLU A 49 13.76 11.49 7.54
CA GLU A 49 12.84 11.33 8.70
C GLU A 49 11.73 12.36 8.90
N GLU A 50 11.71 13.47 8.17
CA GLU A 50 10.66 14.48 8.38
C GLU A 50 9.42 14.22 7.51
N MET A 51 8.25 14.23 8.16
CA MET A 51 6.98 14.28 7.46
C MET A 51 6.80 15.67 6.87
N ASP A 52 6.71 15.78 5.54
CA ASP A 52 6.59 17.05 4.83
C ASP A 52 5.14 17.58 4.94
N THR A 53 4.21 16.76 4.48
CA THR A 53 2.79 17.12 4.47
C THR A 53 1.91 15.97 4.91
N MET A 54 0.81 16.30 5.58
CA MET A 54 -0.26 15.39 5.93
C MET A 54 -1.59 15.94 5.44
N HIS A 55 -2.33 15.11 4.71
CA HIS A 55 -3.68 15.38 4.26
C HIS A 55 -4.65 14.37 4.86
N ILE A 56 -5.76 14.83 5.41
CA ILE A 56 -6.82 13.98 5.94
C ILE A 56 -8.10 14.19 5.14
N PHE A 57 -8.64 13.08 4.64
CA PHE A 57 -9.90 12.99 3.93
C PHE A 57 -10.89 12.16 4.73
N LYS A 58 -12.17 12.34 4.41
CA LYS A 58 -13.23 11.49 4.91
C LYS A 58 -13.90 10.79 3.74
N LEU A 59 -13.75 9.47 3.69
CA LEU A 59 -14.55 8.63 2.82
C LEU A 59 -15.92 8.40 3.46
N THR A 60 -16.94 8.19 2.64
CA THR A 60 -18.26 7.78 3.12
C THR A 60 -18.22 6.35 3.66
N LYS A 61 -19.30 5.94 4.32
CA LYS A 61 -19.43 4.58 4.83
C LYS A 61 -19.41 3.56 3.69
N GLU A 62 -20.07 3.86 2.59
CA GLU A 62 -20.16 3.03 1.39
C GLU A 62 -18.80 2.87 0.71
N GLU A 63 -18.04 3.97 0.61
CA GLU A 63 -16.69 3.99 0.03
C GLU A 63 -15.71 3.15 0.88
N THR A 64 -15.77 3.32 2.20
CA THR A 64 -14.97 2.55 3.15
C THR A 64 -15.34 1.06 3.09
N LYS A 65 -16.64 0.76 2.98
CA LYS A 65 -17.15 -0.60 2.84
C LYS A 65 -16.68 -1.26 1.55
N ALA A 66 -16.67 -0.54 0.43
CA ALA A 66 -16.18 -1.09 -0.84
C ALA A 66 -14.71 -1.54 -0.76
N ILE A 67 -13.85 -0.76 -0.08
CA ILE A 67 -12.45 -1.14 0.17
C ILE A 67 -12.38 -2.34 1.11
N TYR A 68 -13.17 -2.35 2.18
CA TYR A 68 -13.25 -3.48 3.10
C TYR A 68 -13.68 -4.77 2.38
N ASP A 69 -14.71 -4.71 1.54
CA ASP A 69 -15.23 -5.87 0.81
C ASP A 69 -14.17 -6.46 -0.16
N CYS A 70 -13.36 -5.59 -0.81
CA CYS A 70 -12.20 -6.04 -1.61
C CYS A 70 -11.22 -6.87 -0.77
N ILE A 71 -10.90 -6.39 0.44
CA ILE A 71 -9.97 -7.08 1.34
C ILE A 71 -10.58 -8.38 1.88
N GLU A 72 -11.85 -8.35 2.30
CA GLU A 72 -12.56 -9.51 2.83
C GLU A 72 -12.65 -10.63 1.79
N SER A 73 -12.89 -10.29 0.52
CA SER A 73 -12.91 -11.26 -0.58
C SER A 73 -11.59 -12.02 -0.76
N SER A 74 -10.48 -11.39 -0.36
CA SER A 74 -9.11 -11.93 -0.48
C SER A 74 -8.57 -12.51 0.83
N LYS A 75 -9.35 -12.48 1.92
CA LYS A 75 -8.95 -12.85 3.30
C LYS A 75 -8.16 -14.15 3.42
N GLU A 76 -8.66 -15.24 2.85
CA GLU A 76 -8.03 -16.56 2.95
C GLU A 76 -6.65 -16.62 2.29
N ARG A 77 -6.41 -15.77 1.28
CA ARG A 77 -5.11 -15.66 0.62
C ARG A 77 -4.20 -14.71 1.38
N LEU A 78 -4.74 -13.60 1.89
CA LEU A 78 -4.00 -12.60 2.66
C LEU A 78 -3.44 -13.18 3.96
N ARG A 79 -4.24 -13.98 4.70
CA ARG A 79 -3.82 -14.64 5.96
C ARG A 79 -2.66 -15.62 5.80
N LYS A 80 -2.37 -16.07 4.57
CA LYS A 80 -1.27 -17.00 4.25
C LYS A 80 0.00 -16.28 3.82
N LEU A 81 -0.03 -14.94 3.72
CA LEU A 81 1.12 -14.16 3.32
C LEU A 81 2.16 -14.13 4.44
N PRO A 82 3.46 -14.27 4.11
CA PRO A 82 4.52 -14.01 5.07
C PRO A 82 4.60 -12.50 5.35
N ASN A 83 5.13 -12.14 6.52
CA ASN A 83 5.32 -10.74 6.90
C ASN A 83 6.40 -10.03 6.05
N GLU A 84 7.32 -10.79 5.46
CA GLU A 84 8.38 -10.26 4.61
C GLU A 84 8.51 -11.09 3.33
N LEU A 85 8.54 -10.41 2.19
CA LEU A 85 8.80 -11.01 0.89
C LEU A 85 10.23 -10.72 0.46
N ASN A 86 10.97 -11.80 0.20
CA ASN A 86 12.35 -11.75 -0.25
C ASN A 86 12.43 -12.18 -1.73
N ASN A 87 12.62 -11.24 -2.64
CA ASN A 87 12.85 -11.54 -4.05
C ASN A 87 14.33 -11.42 -4.47
N GLY A 88 15.25 -11.44 -3.49
CA GLY A 88 16.69 -11.29 -3.72
C GLY A 88 17.14 -9.86 -4.01
N SER A 89 16.26 -8.86 -3.88
CA SER A 89 16.65 -7.45 -4.00
C SER A 89 17.52 -7.02 -2.81
N THR A 90 18.58 -6.27 -3.10
CA THR A 90 19.50 -5.69 -2.10
C THR A 90 19.34 -4.17 -1.95
N GLY A 91 18.37 -3.56 -2.63
CA GLY A 91 18.06 -2.13 -2.59
C GLY A 91 16.78 -1.80 -3.36
N GLY A 92 16.49 -0.51 -3.58
CA GLY A 92 15.31 -0.04 -4.31
C GLY A 92 14.19 0.47 -3.40
N ASP A 93 12.94 0.25 -3.78
CA ASP A 93 11.79 0.79 -3.02
C ASP A 93 11.25 -0.27 -2.04
N LEU A 94 11.24 0.08 -0.76
CA LEU A 94 10.54 -0.67 0.28
C LEU A 94 9.05 -0.35 0.23
N ASN A 95 8.24 -1.39 0.20
CA ASN A 95 6.79 -1.31 0.18
C ASN A 95 6.24 -2.01 1.42
N GLU A 96 5.46 -1.31 2.23
CA GLU A 96 4.76 -1.88 3.37
C GLU A 96 3.26 -1.83 3.13
N PHE A 97 2.59 -2.97 3.27
CA PHE A 97 1.14 -3.12 3.12
C PHE A 97 0.54 -3.63 4.42
N VAL A 98 -0.61 -3.08 4.79
CA VAL A 98 -1.46 -3.58 5.87
C VAL A 98 -2.86 -3.78 5.31
N PHE A 99 -3.40 -4.99 5.48
CA PHE A 99 -4.75 -5.36 5.07
C PHE A 99 -5.51 -5.87 6.29
N LEU A 100 -6.29 -5.00 6.94
CA LEU A 100 -6.96 -5.28 8.21
C LEU A 100 -6.00 -5.93 9.22
N ASP A 101 -6.51 -6.83 10.05
CA ASP A 101 -5.78 -7.75 10.91
C ASP A 101 -5.31 -9.02 10.17
N TYR A 102 -5.45 -9.07 8.83
CA TYR A 102 -5.16 -10.29 8.04
C TYR A 102 -3.71 -10.41 7.64
N ALA A 103 -3.07 -9.28 7.30
CA ALA A 103 -1.68 -9.30 6.84
C ALA A 103 -1.01 -7.94 7.04
N LYS A 104 0.26 -7.98 7.47
CA LYS A 104 1.21 -6.88 7.39
C LYS A 104 2.43 -7.38 6.64
N VAL A 105 2.67 -6.87 5.43
CA VAL A 105 3.70 -7.38 4.53
C VAL A 105 4.68 -6.29 4.15
N LYS A 106 5.97 -6.59 4.27
CA LYS A 106 7.07 -5.77 3.74
C LYS A 106 7.67 -6.45 2.50
N ALA A 107 7.90 -5.69 1.45
CA ALA A 107 8.48 -6.20 0.22
C ALA A 107 9.34 -5.15 -0.47
N TYR A 108 10.51 -5.56 -0.97
CA TYR A 108 11.34 -4.72 -1.82
C TYR A 108 10.96 -4.91 -3.29
N ASN A 109 10.85 -3.81 -4.05
CA ASN A 109 10.67 -3.84 -5.51
C ASN A 109 9.55 -4.77 -5.99
N ILE A 110 8.40 -4.78 -5.31
CA ILE A 110 7.27 -5.65 -5.66
C ILE A 110 6.84 -5.43 -7.12
N ARG A 111 6.71 -6.52 -7.90
CA ARG A 111 6.35 -6.42 -9.32
C ARG A 111 5.34 -7.50 -9.71
N PRO A 112 4.43 -7.21 -10.64
CA PRO A 112 3.49 -8.21 -11.10
C PRO A 112 4.21 -9.30 -11.88
N LYS A 113 3.74 -10.54 -11.73
CA LYS A 113 4.15 -11.64 -12.58
C LYS A 113 3.64 -11.38 -14.00
N THR A 114 4.54 -11.12 -14.94
CA THR A 114 4.23 -10.96 -16.36
C THR A 114 4.98 -12.00 -17.19
N ALA A 115 4.43 -12.36 -18.35
CA ALA A 115 5.10 -13.28 -19.28
C ALA A 115 6.46 -12.72 -19.73
N GLN A 116 6.58 -11.40 -19.86
CA GLN A 116 7.83 -10.72 -20.22
C GLN A 116 8.89 -10.83 -19.11
N MET A 117 8.50 -10.69 -17.84
CA MET A 117 9.41 -10.90 -16.70
C MET A 117 9.94 -12.34 -16.67
N MET A 118 9.08 -13.34 -16.91
CA MET A 118 9.48 -14.75 -16.95
C MET A 118 10.47 -15.05 -18.09
N LYS A 119 10.42 -14.32 -19.21
CA LYS A 119 11.40 -14.44 -20.31
C LYS A 119 12.75 -13.80 -20.00
N GLN A 120 12.78 -12.77 -19.15
CA GLN A 120 14.00 -12.04 -18.80
C GLN A 120 14.76 -12.63 -17.61
N LYS A 121 14.09 -13.39 -16.74
CA LYS A 121 14.71 -14.01 -15.56
C LYS A 121 15.15 -15.45 -15.87
N SER A 122 16.28 -15.85 -15.28
CA SER A 122 16.77 -17.22 -15.40
C SER A 122 15.77 -18.23 -14.81
N PHE A 123 15.77 -19.44 -15.36
CA PHE A 123 14.95 -20.55 -14.85
C PHE A 123 15.23 -20.84 -13.36
N SER A 124 16.50 -20.74 -12.94
CA SER A 124 16.93 -20.92 -11.55
C SER A 124 16.31 -19.88 -10.60
N TYR A 125 16.28 -18.60 -11.00
CA TYR A 125 15.64 -17.54 -10.22
C TYR A 125 14.14 -17.81 -10.05
N CYS A 126 13.44 -18.12 -11.15
CA CYS A 126 12.01 -18.41 -11.11
C CYS A 126 11.70 -19.60 -10.21
N ARG A 127 12.54 -20.64 -10.21
CA ARG A 127 12.39 -21.81 -9.32
C ARG A 127 12.59 -21.44 -7.85
N GLN A 128 13.60 -20.62 -7.55
CA GLN A 128 13.94 -20.21 -6.19
C GLN A 128 12.86 -19.31 -5.57
N TYR A 129 12.35 -18.33 -6.33
CA TYR A 129 11.44 -17.29 -5.81
C TYR A 129 9.97 -17.49 -6.19
N TRP A 130 9.60 -18.65 -6.75
CA TRP A 130 8.24 -18.94 -7.23
C TRP A 130 7.14 -18.67 -6.18
N LYS A 131 7.37 -19.09 -4.93
CA LYS A 131 6.42 -18.88 -3.84
C LYS A 131 6.24 -17.38 -3.55
N ASN A 132 7.32 -16.61 -3.57
CA ASN A 132 7.25 -15.16 -3.35
C ASN A 132 6.55 -14.45 -4.51
N MET A 133 6.81 -14.85 -5.76
CA MET A 133 6.09 -14.31 -6.92
C MET A 133 4.57 -14.51 -6.83
N LYS A 134 4.10 -15.64 -6.28
CA LYS A 134 2.67 -15.87 -6.03
C LYS A 134 2.11 -14.95 -4.94
N CYS A 135 2.88 -14.70 -3.89
CA CYS A 135 2.50 -13.79 -2.81
C CYS A 135 2.46 -12.34 -3.31
N GLU A 136 3.48 -11.90 -4.06
CA GLU A 136 3.52 -10.58 -4.69
C GLU A 136 2.32 -10.36 -5.61
N ASP A 137 1.96 -11.34 -6.44
CA ASP A 137 0.78 -11.24 -7.31
C ASP A 137 -0.54 -11.12 -6.54
N THR A 138 -0.65 -11.83 -5.40
CA THR A 138 -1.82 -11.73 -4.52
C THR A 138 -1.95 -10.32 -3.94
N ILE A 139 -0.87 -9.78 -3.38
CA ILE A 139 -0.83 -8.42 -2.82
C ILE A 139 -1.18 -7.39 -3.89
N LEU A 140 -0.58 -7.50 -5.07
CA LEU A 140 -0.78 -6.53 -6.15
C LEU A 140 -2.20 -6.59 -6.73
N LYS A 141 -2.84 -7.76 -6.75
CA LYS A 141 -4.25 -7.88 -7.18
C LYS A 141 -5.17 -7.15 -6.20
N THR A 142 -5.08 -7.46 -4.91
CA THR A 142 -5.88 -6.79 -3.88
C THR A 142 -5.60 -5.28 -3.86
N PHE A 143 -4.34 -4.88 -3.93
CA PHE A 143 -3.96 -3.47 -4.00
C PHE A 143 -4.56 -2.75 -5.22
N ARG A 144 -4.55 -3.37 -6.41
CA ARG A 144 -5.14 -2.78 -7.62
C ARG A 144 -6.66 -2.58 -7.48
N GLU A 145 -7.36 -3.53 -6.88
CA GLU A 145 -8.80 -3.40 -6.62
C GLU A 145 -9.09 -2.21 -5.70
N ILE A 146 -8.32 -2.07 -4.62
CA ILE A 146 -8.40 -0.90 -3.72
C ILE A 146 -8.13 0.39 -4.47
N CYS A 147 -7.07 0.44 -5.28
CA CYS A 147 -6.74 1.60 -6.11
C CYS A 147 -7.85 1.95 -7.11
N GLN A 148 -8.55 0.96 -7.67
CA GLN A 148 -9.69 1.20 -8.55
C GLN A 148 -10.86 1.85 -7.81
N VAL A 149 -11.16 1.39 -6.58
CA VAL A 149 -12.18 2.02 -5.73
C VAL A 149 -11.78 3.47 -5.46
N LEU A 150 -10.57 3.71 -4.93
CA LEU A 150 -10.06 5.06 -4.66
C LEU A 150 -10.09 5.98 -5.89
N ARG A 151 -9.79 5.45 -7.07
CA ARG A 151 -9.79 6.22 -8.32
C ARG A 151 -11.16 6.75 -8.70
N ARG A 152 -12.24 6.01 -8.42
CA ARG A 152 -13.62 6.48 -8.61
C ARG A 152 -13.92 7.72 -7.75
N HIS A 153 -13.20 7.86 -6.64
CA HIS A 153 -13.30 9.00 -5.72
C HIS A 153 -12.24 10.07 -5.99
N LYS A 154 -11.64 10.07 -7.19
CA LYS A 154 -10.58 11.01 -7.62
C LYS A 154 -9.30 10.94 -6.77
N ILE A 155 -9.06 9.81 -6.11
CA ILE A 155 -7.81 9.53 -5.39
C ILE A 155 -6.98 8.57 -6.23
N LYS A 156 -5.84 9.03 -6.75
CA LYS A 156 -4.94 8.21 -7.55
C LYS A 156 -3.87 7.62 -6.63
N LEU A 157 -3.96 6.32 -6.37
CA LEU A 157 -2.94 5.57 -5.66
C LEU A 157 -2.23 4.60 -6.62
N THR A 158 -0.91 4.59 -6.59
CA THR A 158 -0.04 3.63 -7.28
C THR A 158 1.12 3.24 -6.37
N LEU A 159 2.00 2.34 -6.82
CA LEU A 159 3.20 1.99 -6.05
C LEU A 159 4.23 3.13 -5.94
N LYS A 160 4.11 4.19 -6.74
CA LYS A 160 5.12 5.28 -6.81
C LYS A 160 4.57 6.66 -6.52
N GLU A 161 3.25 6.79 -6.50
CA GLU A 161 2.60 8.07 -6.26
C GLU A 161 1.26 7.88 -5.57
N CYS A 162 0.96 8.83 -4.69
CA CYS A 162 -0.38 9.15 -4.22
C CYS A 162 -0.69 10.57 -4.68
N ARG A 163 -1.77 10.75 -5.44
CA ARG A 163 -2.30 12.07 -5.78
C ARG A 163 -3.74 12.16 -5.32
N MET A 164 -4.00 13.13 -4.47
CA MET A 164 -5.31 13.36 -3.88
C MET A 164 -6.04 14.51 -4.59
N ARG A 165 -7.36 14.52 -4.47
CA ARG A 165 -8.20 15.68 -4.81
C ARG A 165 -7.98 16.80 -3.79
N GLN A 166 -8.27 18.04 -4.18
CA GLN A 166 -7.97 19.25 -3.38
C GLN A 166 -8.99 19.56 -2.26
N ASP A 167 -10.03 18.74 -2.08
CA ASP A 167 -11.10 18.90 -1.08
C ASP A 167 -10.79 18.17 0.25
N TYR A 168 -9.54 18.24 0.71
CA TYR A 168 -9.16 17.66 1.99
C TYR A 168 -9.86 18.37 3.16
N ARG A 169 -10.14 17.64 4.24
CA ARG A 169 -10.69 18.23 5.48
C ARG A 169 -9.61 18.95 6.28
N LEU A 170 -8.39 18.44 6.23
CA LEU A 170 -7.24 19.01 6.92
C LEU A 170 -6.00 18.83 6.04
N LYS A 171 -5.21 19.89 5.91
CA LYS A 171 -3.84 19.84 5.44
C LYS A 171 -2.95 20.43 6.51
N VAL A 172 -1.91 19.69 6.87
CA VAL A 172 -0.84 20.15 7.74
C VAL A 172 0.44 20.09 6.93
N THR A 173 1.15 21.21 6.87
CA THR A 173 2.51 21.28 6.35
C THR A 173 3.42 21.51 7.54
N PHE A 174 4.49 20.73 7.63
CA PHE A 174 5.50 20.88 8.67
C PHE A 174 6.62 21.70 8.06
N GLN A 175 6.64 23.00 8.33
CA GLN A 175 7.78 23.87 8.02
C GLN A 175 8.67 23.91 9.27
N GLU A 176 9.99 23.81 9.05
CA GLU A 176 10.99 24.16 10.06
C GLU A 176 10.88 25.62 10.49
#